data_AF-A0A953ULB2-F1
#
_entry.id   AF-A0A953ULB2-F1
#
_cell.length_a   1.000
_cell.length_b   1.000
_cell.length_c   1.000
_cell.angle_alpha   90.00
_cell.angle_beta   90.00
_cell.angle_gamma   90.00
#
_symmetry.space_group_name_H-M   'P 1'
#
loop_
_entity.id
_entity.type
_entity.pdbx_description
1 polymer ?
#
loop_
_entity_poly.entity_id
_entity_poly.type
_entity_poly.pdbx_seq_one_letter_code
_entity_poly.pdbx_strand_id
1 'polypeptide(L)'
;MKLIGANPAAKVVGLEELPGKSNYFLGKDPKKWRTNVPTYARVKYANVYPGVDVVYYGNQWQLEYDFVVSPGADPQAITLEIQTANAQLENRNPKIDANGDLVIATDAGEVRFRKPIVYQPALDSGPGTGRLAVEGKFVLLASNRVGFEVPNYDKTKLLVIDPVLAYSSYLGGSGGEGLGSCVGIAVDSDGNAYVVSGTTSLDFPTTGNAFQQAYGGGPGPNGRYYECGDAFLNKVDPTGSTLVYSTYLGGSGCESAGIGVAVDSHGSAYVTGSTDSTNFPTTSGAFQTAFGGSACDGWNDCGDAFVTKFSPDGSALVYSTYLGGAGNDLVDDTIEVDLAGNAYVAGNTDSTNFPTTA
;
A
#
# COMPACT_ATOMS: atom_id res chain seq x y z
N MET A 1 1.65 -14.54 8.88
CA MET A 1 0.57 -15.44 9.36
C MET A 1 0.76 -16.81 8.71
N LYS A 2 0.54 -17.91 9.43
CA LYS A 2 0.68 -19.29 8.92
C LYS A 2 -0.54 -20.12 9.31
N LEU A 3 -1.07 -20.93 8.39
CA LEU A 3 -2.12 -21.90 8.70
C LEU A 3 -1.51 -23.15 9.36
N ILE A 4 -1.85 -23.42 10.63
CA ILE A 4 -1.28 -24.52 11.41
C ILE A 4 -2.11 -25.78 11.25
N GLY A 5 -1.46 -26.89 10.89
CA GLY A 5 -2.16 -28.16 10.63
C GLY A 5 -2.80 -28.23 9.24
N ALA A 6 -2.63 -27.18 8.42
CA ALA A 6 -3.10 -27.17 7.05
C ALA A 6 -2.34 -28.19 6.19
N ASN A 7 -3.06 -28.80 5.24
CA ASN A 7 -2.51 -29.71 4.26
C ASN A 7 -1.54 -28.97 3.31
N PRO A 8 -0.23 -29.24 3.37
CA PRO A 8 0.76 -28.55 2.52
C PRO A 8 0.65 -28.96 1.04
N ALA A 9 -0.06 -30.06 0.75
CA ALA A 9 -0.32 -30.56 -0.59
C ALA A 9 -1.78 -30.31 -1.02
N ALA A 10 -2.44 -29.31 -0.44
CA ALA A 10 -3.80 -28.92 -0.83
C ALA A 10 -3.87 -28.70 -2.34
N LYS A 11 -4.84 -29.34 -2.99
CA LYS A 11 -4.99 -29.28 -4.45
C LYS A 11 -5.52 -27.91 -4.83
N VAL A 12 -4.80 -27.21 -5.71
CA VAL A 12 -5.24 -25.93 -6.27
C VAL A 12 -6.10 -26.17 -7.50
N VAL A 13 -7.27 -25.55 -7.54
CA VAL A 13 -8.27 -25.70 -8.61
C VAL A 13 -8.82 -24.32 -8.98
N GLY A 14 -8.79 -23.98 -10.27
CA GLY A 14 -9.52 -22.80 -10.78
C GLY A 14 -11.02 -23.08 -10.83
N LEU A 15 -11.83 -22.14 -10.37
CA LEU A 15 -13.30 -22.19 -10.44
C LEU A 15 -13.82 -21.04 -11.31
N GLU A 16 -14.95 -21.27 -11.97
CA GLU A 16 -15.62 -20.25 -12.80
C GLU A 16 -14.65 -19.71 -13.88
N GLU A 17 -14.32 -20.55 -14.85
CA GLU A 17 -13.43 -20.17 -15.95
C GLU A 17 -13.98 -18.96 -16.69
N LEU A 18 -13.15 -17.93 -16.83
CA LEU A 18 -13.49 -16.70 -17.52
C LEU A 18 -13.21 -16.86 -19.03
N PRO A 19 -13.93 -16.10 -19.87
CA PRO A 19 -13.75 -16.16 -21.32
C PRO A 19 -12.35 -15.68 -21.77
N GLY A 20 -11.70 -14.83 -20.96
CA GLY A 20 -10.35 -14.32 -21.22
C GLY A 20 -9.27 -15.42 -21.15
N LYS A 21 -8.33 -15.38 -22.09
CA LYS A 21 -7.15 -16.26 -22.11
C LYS A 21 -5.89 -15.43 -22.11
N SER A 22 -4.86 -15.88 -21.39
CA SER A 22 -3.54 -15.26 -21.42
C SER A 22 -2.60 -16.05 -22.33
N ASN A 23 -1.73 -15.32 -23.03
CA ASN A 23 -0.66 -15.89 -23.84
C ASN A 23 0.67 -15.26 -23.41
N TYR A 24 1.68 -16.08 -23.13
CA TYR A 24 3.00 -15.66 -22.69
C TYR A 24 4.03 -16.07 -23.74
N PHE A 25 4.62 -15.10 -24.42
CA PHE A 25 5.59 -15.31 -25.50
C PHE A 25 6.99 -14.94 -25.02
N LEU A 26 7.71 -15.89 -24.44
CA LEU A 26 9.04 -15.63 -23.87
C LEU A 26 10.14 -15.77 -24.93
N GLY A 27 10.56 -14.63 -25.51
CA GLY A 27 11.64 -14.55 -26.48
C GLY A 27 11.30 -15.19 -27.84
N LYS A 28 12.33 -15.48 -28.63
CA LYS A 28 12.18 -15.99 -30.01
C LYS A 28 12.01 -17.49 -30.14
N ASP A 29 12.10 -18.25 -29.03
CA ASP A 29 11.96 -19.70 -29.02
C ASP A 29 10.48 -20.10 -28.78
N PRO A 30 9.75 -20.60 -29.80
CA PRO A 30 8.34 -20.94 -29.64
C PRO A 30 8.08 -22.05 -28.63
N LYS A 31 9.08 -22.86 -28.27
CA LYS A 31 8.95 -23.89 -27.23
C LYS A 31 8.77 -23.28 -25.83
N LYS A 32 9.13 -22.01 -25.65
CA LYS A 32 8.93 -21.26 -24.40
C LYS A 32 7.61 -20.50 -24.36
N TRP A 33 6.84 -20.53 -25.45
CA TRP A 33 5.55 -19.86 -25.52
C TRP A 33 4.49 -20.70 -24.81
N ARG A 34 3.64 -20.04 -24.02
CA ARG A 34 2.47 -20.65 -23.41
C ARG A 34 1.23 -19.92 -23.92
N THR A 35 0.43 -20.59 -24.72
CA THR A 35 -0.79 -20.02 -25.29
C THR A 35 -2.04 -20.64 -24.68
N ASN A 36 -3.18 -19.94 -24.81
CA ASN A 36 -4.49 -20.37 -24.34
C ASN A 36 -4.53 -20.72 -22.84
N VAL A 37 -3.77 -20.01 -22.01
CA VAL A 37 -3.80 -20.21 -20.56
C VAL A 37 -5.16 -19.74 -20.03
N PRO A 38 -5.97 -20.63 -19.41
CA PRO A 38 -7.28 -20.25 -18.88
C PRO A 38 -7.13 -19.31 -17.69
N THR A 39 -8.10 -18.40 -17.57
CA THR A 39 -8.25 -17.53 -16.39
C THR A 39 -9.53 -17.91 -15.66
N TYR A 40 -9.58 -17.65 -14.36
CA TYR A 40 -10.65 -18.12 -13.47
C TYR A 40 -11.08 -16.97 -12.55
N ALA A 41 -12.38 -16.87 -12.26
CA ALA A 41 -12.88 -15.86 -11.33
C ALA A 41 -12.49 -16.18 -9.87
N ARG A 42 -12.23 -17.46 -9.56
CA ARG A 42 -11.79 -17.91 -8.24
C ARG A 42 -10.71 -18.97 -8.31
N VAL A 43 -9.90 -19.04 -7.25
CA VAL A 43 -8.90 -20.10 -7.04
C VAL A 43 -9.19 -20.78 -5.70
N LYS A 44 -9.41 -22.09 -5.75
CA LYS A 44 -9.69 -22.91 -4.58
C LYS A 44 -8.49 -23.76 -4.20
N TYR A 45 -8.07 -23.66 -2.95
CA TYR A 45 -7.22 -24.64 -2.28
C TYR A 45 -8.14 -25.64 -1.58
N ALA A 46 -8.18 -26.87 -2.09
CA ALA A 46 -9.10 -27.89 -1.61
C ALA A 46 -8.55 -28.67 -0.42
N ASN A 47 -9.40 -28.93 0.57
CA ASN A 47 -9.09 -29.65 1.82
C ASN A 47 -7.81 -29.13 2.48
N VAL A 48 -7.74 -27.81 2.67
CA VAL A 48 -6.70 -27.17 3.48
C VAL A 48 -6.78 -27.71 4.91
N TYR A 49 -7.98 -27.93 5.42
CA TYR A 49 -8.26 -28.83 6.54
C TYR A 49 -9.29 -29.89 6.12
N PRO A 50 -9.46 -31.00 6.86
CA PRO A 50 -10.49 -31.99 6.53
C PRO A 50 -11.88 -31.34 6.36
N GLY A 51 -12.40 -31.30 5.13
CA GLY A 51 -13.69 -30.68 4.80
C GLY A 51 -13.71 -29.16 4.75
N VAL A 52 -12.55 -28.48 4.82
CA VAL A 52 -12.42 -27.03 4.71
C VAL A 52 -11.56 -26.66 3.51
N ASP A 53 -12.17 -25.92 2.60
CA ASP A 53 -11.50 -25.32 1.44
C ASP A 53 -11.15 -23.85 1.75
N VAL A 54 -10.10 -23.31 1.12
CA VAL A 54 -9.86 -21.85 1.05
C VAL A 54 -10.10 -21.39 -0.37
N VAL A 55 -10.98 -20.40 -0.57
CA VAL A 55 -11.36 -19.90 -1.90
C VAL A 55 -10.98 -18.43 -2.01
N TYR A 56 -10.05 -18.11 -2.91
CA TYR A 56 -9.68 -16.74 -3.25
C TYR A 56 -10.51 -16.26 -4.44
N TYR A 57 -11.00 -15.03 -4.41
CA TYR A 57 -11.73 -14.44 -5.53
C TYR A 57 -11.59 -12.92 -5.56
N GLY A 58 -11.83 -12.33 -6.74
CA GLY A 58 -11.91 -10.89 -6.91
C GLY A 58 -13.34 -10.39 -6.74
N ASN A 59 -13.54 -9.30 -6.00
CA ASN A 59 -14.81 -8.59 -5.88
C ASN A 59 -14.57 -7.10 -6.10
N GLN A 60 -15.04 -6.53 -7.23
CA GLN A 60 -14.79 -5.12 -7.58
C GLN A 60 -13.34 -4.68 -7.35
N TRP A 61 -12.38 -5.48 -7.87
CA TRP A 61 -10.94 -5.26 -7.77
C TRP A 61 -10.29 -5.52 -6.40
N GLN A 62 -11.04 -6.09 -5.47
CA GLN A 62 -10.56 -6.49 -4.16
C GLN A 62 -10.28 -7.99 -4.16
N LEU A 63 -9.08 -8.40 -3.74
CA LEU A 63 -8.79 -9.81 -3.51
C LEU A 63 -9.33 -10.20 -2.13
N GLU A 64 -10.33 -11.08 -2.12
CA GLU A 64 -10.91 -11.65 -0.91
C GLU A 64 -10.56 -13.14 -0.82
N TYR A 65 -10.70 -13.71 0.38
CA TYR A 65 -10.63 -15.15 0.56
C TYR A 65 -11.62 -15.65 1.62
N ASP A 66 -12.23 -16.78 1.35
CA ASP A 66 -13.17 -17.44 2.26
C ASP A 66 -12.58 -18.75 2.79
N PHE A 67 -12.82 -19.06 4.06
CA PHE A 67 -12.84 -20.45 4.50
C PHE A 67 -14.22 -21.05 4.26
N VAL A 68 -14.28 -22.04 3.37
CA VAL A 68 -15.51 -22.73 3.00
C VAL A 68 -15.55 -24.07 3.72
N VAL A 69 -16.39 -24.15 4.75
CA VAL A 69 -16.54 -25.32 5.62
C VAL A 69 -17.71 -26.17 5.11
N SER A 70 -17.40 -27.39 4.66
CA SER A 70 -18.40 -28.33 4.14
C SER A 70 -19.34 -28.82 5.24
N PRO A 71 -20.56 -29.30 4.91
CA PRO A 71 -21.46 -29.93 5.89
C PRO A 71 -20.75 -30.97 6.77
N GLY A 72 -20.92 -30.86 8.08
CA GLY A 72 -20.32 -31.72 9.09
C GLY A 72 -18.84 -31.51 9.38
N ALA A 73 -18.14 -30.65 8.62
CA ALA A 73 -16.74 -30.30 8.90
C ALA A 73 -16.62 -29.35 10.10
N ASP A 74 -15.45 -29.38 10.75
CA ASP A 74 -15.18 -28.63 11.97
C ASP A 74 -14.50 -27.29 11.68
N PRO A 75 -15.17 -26.14 11.86
CA PRO A 75 -14.55 -24.82 11.70
C PRO A 75 -13.45 -24.55 12.73
N GLN A 76 -13.42 -25.25 13.88
CA GLN A 76 -12.39 -25.07 14.90
C GLN A 76 -11.03 -25.66 14.49
N ALA A 77 -10.98 -26.45 13.42
CA ALA A 77 -9.72 -26.92 12.84
C ALA A 77 -8.88 -25.76 12.26
N ILE A 78 -9.53 -24.67 11.87
CA ILE A 78 -8.86 -23.51 11.25
C ILE A 78 -8.06 -22.77 12.31
N THR A 79 -6.73 -22.87 12.23
CA THR A 79 -5.82 -22.24 13.18
C THR A 79 -4.81 -21.35 12.46
N LEU A 80 -4.77 -20.07 12.82
CA LEU A 80 -3.85 -19.06 12.31
C LEU A 80 -2.75 -18.84 13.34
N GLU A 81 -1.49 -19.15 13.03
CA GLU A 81 -0.35 -18.72 13.85
C GLU A 81 0.13 -17.35 13.40
N ILE A 82 0.18 -16.44 14.37
CA ILE A 82 0.73 -15.11 14.18
C ILE A 82 2.21 -15.17 14.54
N GLN A 83 3.04 -15.07 13.52
CA GLN A 83 4.49 -14.99 13.66
C GLN A 83 4.89 -13.52 13.68
N THR A 84 5.24 -12.99 14.85
CA THR A 84 5.86 -11.67 14.99
C THR A 84 7.33 -11.85 15.37
N ALA A 85 8.20 -11.00 14.81
CA ALA A 85 9.55 -10.87 15.34
C ALA A 85 9.43 -10.40 16.80
N ASN A 86 10.17 -11.04 17.71
CA ASN A 86 10.14 -10.76 19.15
C ASN A 86 8.77 -11.01 19.84
N ALA A 87 8.03 -12.03 19.40
CA ALA A 87 6.77 -12.48 20.00
C ALA A 87 6.81 -12.80 21.52
N GLN A 88 8.00 -12.85 22.13
CA GLN A 88 8.20 -13.05 23.57
C GLN A 88 8.15 -11.75 24.39
N LEU A 89 8.06 -10.58 23.77
CA LEU A 89 7.87 -9.31 24.48
C LEU A 89 6.41 -9.18 24.95
N GLU A 90 6.20 -8.84 26.23
CA GLU A 90 4.91 -8.92 26.96
C GLU A 90 3.74 -8.10 26.36
N ASN A 91 3.93 -7.33 25.29
CA ASN A 91 2.91 -6.52 24.63
C ASN A 91 2.69 -6.85 23.14
N ARG A 92 3.19 -7.98 22.65
CA ARG A 92 3.09 -8.37 21.22
C ARG A 92 2.21 -9.58 20.92
N ASN A 93 1.55 -10.11 21.95
CA ASN A 93 0.59 -11.19 21.76
C ASN A 93 -0.64 -10.66 21.01
N PRO A 94 -1.21 -11.44 20.08
CA PRO A 94 -2.45 -11.05 19.42
C PRO A 94 -3.55 -10.84 20.46
N LYS A 95 -4.33 -9.77 20.31
CA LYS A 95 -5.46 -9.42 21.18
C LYS A 95 -6.73 -9.29 20.36
N ILE A 96 -7.88 -9.49 21.00
CA ILE A 96 -9.18 -9.18 20.41
C ILE A 96 -9.69 -7.92 21.11
N ASP A 97 -10.04 -6.90 20.35
CA ASP A 97 -10.52 -5.64 20.91
C ASP A 97 -12.03 -5.64 21.20
N ALA A 98 -12.56 -4.51 21.66
CA ALA A 98 -13.98 -4.36 21.97
C ALA A 98 -14.92 -4.49 20.75
N ASN A 99 -14.41 -4.30 19.53
CA ASN A 99 -15.16 -4.48 18.28
C ASN A 99 -15.13 -5.94 17.79
N GLY A 100 -14.32 -6.80 18.41
CA GLY A 100 -14.09 -8.17 17.97
C GLY A 100 -13.02 -8.29 16.88
N ASP A 101 -12.27 -7.22 16.62
CA ASP A 101 -11.17 -7.21 15.67
C ASP A 101 -9.93 -7.87 16.29
N LEU A 102 -9.22 -8.67 15.50
CA LEU A 102 -7.92 -9.22 15.88
C LEU A 102 -6.84 -8.16 15.64
N VAL A 103 -6.14 -7.78 16.70
CA VAL A 103 -5.09 -6.77 16.69
C VAL A 103 -3.75 -7.41 17.01
N ILE A 104 -2.76 -7.13 16.17
CA ILE A 104 -1.41 -7.68 16.26
C ILE A 104 -0.44 -6.51 16.32
N ALA A 105 0.26 -6.36 17.43
CA ALA A 105 1.31 -5.35 17.54
C ALA A 105 2.58 -5.82 16.83
N THR A 106 3.15 -4.95 16.00
CA THR A 106 4.43 -5.15 15.29
C THR A 106 5.39 -4.00 15.60
N ASP A 107 6.65 -4.10 15.16
CA ASP A 107 7.61 -2.97 15.27
C ASP A 107 7.13 -1.74 14.48
N ALA A 108 6.36 -1.94 13.42
CA ALA A 108 5.83 -0.89 12.55
C ALA A 108 4.42 -0.39 12.98
N GLY A 109 3.92 -0.81 14.14
CA GLY A 109 2.58 -0.45 14.62
C GLY A 109 1.59 -1.62 14.63
N GLU A 110 0.32 -1.33 14.85
CA GLU A 110 -0.74 -2.35 14.95
C GLU A 110 -1.26 -2.78 13.57
N VAL A 111 -1.27 -4.10 13.32
CA VAL A 111 -2.01 -4.71 12.21
C VAL A 111 -3.36 -5.20 12.73
N ARG A 112 -4.44 -4.87 12.00
CA ARG A 112 -5.81 -5.18 12.42
C ARG A 112 -6.53 -6.03 11.37
N PHE A 113 -7.05 -7.17 11.80
CA PHE A 113 -8.01 -7.97 11.05
C PHE A 113 -9.40 -7.73 11.63
N ARG A 114 -10.31 -7.25 10.78
CA ARG A 114 -11.69 -7.01 11.17
C ARG A 114 -12.39 -8.30 11.59
N LYS A 115 -13.32 -8.21 12.54
CA LYS A 115 -14.18 -9.34 12.94
C LYS A 115 -14.74 -10.06 11.71
N PRO A 116 -14.66 -11.40 11.63
CA PRO A 116 -15.08 -12.13 10.44
C PRO A 116 -16.59 -12.05 10.24
N ILE A 117 -17.01 -11.99 8.98
CA ILE A 117 -18.39 -12.22 8.59
C ILE A 117 -18.57 -13.73 8.42
N VAL A 118 -19.59 -14.30 9.06
CA VAL A 118 -19.89 -15.73 8.97
C VAL A 118 -21.32 -15.91 8.49
N TYR A 119 -21.54 -16.80 7.52
CA TYR A 119 -22.87 -17.02 6.96
C TYR A 119 -23.07 -18.41 6.35
N GLN A 120 -24.33 -18.79 6.14
CA GLN A 120 -24.74 -19.95 5.35
C GLN A 120 -25.48 -19.48 4.10
N PRO A 121 -25.11 -19.93 2.89
CA PRO A 121 -25.87 -19.64 1.68
C PRO A 121 -27.30 -20.19 1.77
N ALA A 122 -28.29 -19.46 1.28
CA ALA A 122 -29.66 -19.96 1.15
C ALA A 122 -29.75 -21.03 0.05
N LEU A 123 -30.64 -22.00 0.23
CA LEU A 123 -30.72 -23.24 -0.58
C LEU A 123 -30.99 -22.99 -2.08
N ASP A 124 -31.57 -21.85 -2.45
CA ASP A 124 -32.08 -21.57 -3.80
C ASP A 124 -31.43 -20.37 -4.49
N SER A 125 -30.37 -19.80 -3.91
CA SER A 125 -29.75 -18.62 -4.46
C SER A 125 -28.38 -18.93 -5.05
N GLY A 126 -28.19 -18.52 -6.31
CA GLY A 126 -26.89 -18.49 -6.94
C GLY A 126 -25.89 -17.65 -6.13
N PRO A 127 -24.59 -17.67 -6.50
CA PRO A 127 -23.56 -16.95 -5.76
C PRO A 127 -23.96 -15.47 -5.55
N GLY A 128 -24.19 -15.07 -4.30
CA GLY A 128 -24.38 -13.66 -3.93
C GLY A 128 -25.79 -13.19 -3.58
N THR A 129 -26.83 -14.02 -3.69
CA THR A 129 -28.17 -13.67 -3.15
C THR A 129 -28.53 -14.62 -2.00
N GLY A 130 -29.26 -14.18 -0.98
CA GLY A 130 -29.64 -15.00 0.18
C GLY A 130 -28.47 -15.52 1.05
N ARG A 131 -27.99 -14.71 2.01
CA ARG A 131 -27.07 -15.15 3.06
C ARG A 131 -27.81 -15.18 4.40
N LEU A 132 -27.80 -16.32 5.10
CA LEU A 132 -28.22 -16.37 6.50
C LEU A 132 -27.00 -16.06 7.37
N ALA A 133 -26.99 -14.88 7.99
CA ALA A 133 -25.92 -14.50 8.90
C ALA A 133 -25.83 -15.50 10.07
N VAL A 134 -24.60 -15.87 10.40
CA VAL A 134 -24.25 -16.74 11.51
C VAL A 134 -23.33 -15.97 12.44
N GLU A 135 -23.52 -16.13 13.75
CA GLU A 135 -22.60 -15.54 14.71
C GLU A 135 -21.23 -16.23 14.61
N GLY A 136 -20.19 -15.42 14.41
CA GLY A 136 -18.81 -15.87 14.43
C GLY A 136 -17.87 -14.80 14.99
N LYS A 137 -16.76 -15.25 15.58
CA LYS A 137 -15.71 -14.37 16.13
C LYS A 137 -14.34 -15.04 16.06
N PHE A 138 -13.29 -14.22 16.12
CA PHE A 138 -11.97 -14.71 16.46
C PHE A 138 -11.94 -15.22 17.90
N VAL A 139 -11.07 -16.19 18.17
CA VAL A 139 -10.70 -16.62 19.52
C VAL A 139 -9.20 -16.76 19.65
N LEU A 140 -8.65 -16.28 20.77
CA LEU A 140 -7.22 -16.46 21.08
C LEU A 140 -6.99 -17.87 21.60
N LEU A 141 -5.98 -18.52 21.04
CA LEU A 141 -5.50 -19.84 21.42
C LEU A 141 -4.08 -19.73 22.01
N ALA A 142 -3.60 -20.81 22.62
CA ALA A 142 -2.24 -20.86 23.14
C ALA A 142 -1.18 -20.62 22.04
N SER A 143 -0.01 -20.12 22.43
CA SER A 143 1.16 -19.96 21.56
C SER A 143 0.91 -19.03 20.35
N ASN A 144 0.27 -17.88 20.55
CA ASN A 144 0.01 -16.86 19.52
C ASN A 144 -0.79 -17.39 18.32
N ARG A 145 -1.71 -18.29 18.62
CA ARG A 145 -2.64 -18.84 17.62
C ARG A 145 -3.99 -18.17 17.77
N VAL A 146 -4.68 -18.05 16.64
CA VAL A 146 -6.03 -17.51 16.54
C VAL A 146 -6.88 -18.53 15.82
N GLY A 147 -8.05 -18.83 16.37
CA GLY A 147 -9.06 -19.67 15.74
C GLY A 147 -10.35 -18.92 15.51
N PHE A 148 -11.38 -19.66 15.14
CA PHE A 148 -12.73 -19.16 14.96
C PHE A 148 -13.69 -19.89 15.89
N GLU A 149 -14.59 -19.14 16.52
CA GLU A 149 -15.73 -19.70 17.25
C GLU A 149 -17.01 -19.36 16.51
N VAL A 150 -17.79 -20.39 16.19
CA VAL A 150 -19.08 -20.31 15.50
C VAL A 150 -20.08 -21.15 16.29
N PRO A 151 -20.70 -20.59 17.34
CA PRO A 151 -21.41 -21.39 18.35
C PRO A 151 -22.71 -22.02 17.81
N ASN A 152 -23.43 -21.32 16.92
CA ASN A 152 -24.76 -21.72 16.47
C ASN A 152 -24.89 -21.63 14.95
N TYR A 153 -24.91 -22.77 14.26
CA TYR A 153 -25.17 -22.86 12.82
C TYR A 153 -25.74 -24.24 12.45
N ASP A 154 -26.39 -24.33 11.28
CA ASP A 154 -26.89 -25.60 10.76
C ASP A 154 -25.74 -26.43 10.15
N LYS A 155 -25.25 -27.42 10.90
CA LYS A 155 -24.12 -28.27 10.47
C LYS A 155 -24.41 -29.13 9.24
N THR A 156 -25.67 -29.23 8.79
CA THR A 156 -26.02 -29.94 7.55
C THR A 156 -25.80 -29.09 6.30
N LYS A 157 -25.50 -27.80 6.47
CA LYS A 157 -25.26 -26.85 5.39
C LYS A 157 -23.81 -26.39 5.39
N LEU A 158 -23.40 -25.87 4.24
CA LEU A 158 -22.12 -25.18 4.08
C LEU A 158 -22.08 -23.94 4.97
N LEU A 159 -20.92 -23.66 5.54
CA LEU A 159 -20.62 -22.48 6.34
C LEU A 159 -19.46 -21.73 5.68
N VAL A 160 -19.60 -20.42 5.50
CA VAL A 160 -18.55 -19.54 4.99
C VAL A 160 -18.06 -18.64 6.12
N ILE A 161 -16.74 -18.58 6.32
CA ILE A 161 -16.07 -17.62 7.20
C ILE A 161 -15.22 -16.71 6.31
N ASP A 162 -15.59 -15.44 6.28
CA ASP A 162 -15.05 -14.38 5.41
C ASP A 162 -14.32 -13.33 6.28
N PRO A 163 -12.97 -13.31 6.29
CA PRO A 163 -12.19 -12.25 6.91
C PRO A 163 -12.30 -10.94 6.12
N VAL A 164 -12.77 -9.88 6.77
CA VAL A 164 -13.12 -8.62 6.09
C VAL A 164 -11.86 -7.80 5.73
N LEU A 165 -11.70 -7.51 4.44
CA LEU A 165 -10.76 -6.49 3.94
C LEU A 165 -11.21 -5.10 4.44
N ALA A 166 -10.33 -4.37 5.13
CA ALA A 166 -10.71 -3.07 5.73
C ALA A 166 -11.07 -2.03 4.65
N TYR A 167 -10.19 -1.84 3.67
CA TYR A 167 -10.44 -1.14 2.41
C TYR A 167 -9.35 -1.49 1.40
N SER A 168 -9.67 -1.32 0.12
CA SER A 168 -8.68 -1.17 -0.95
C SER A 168 -9.31 -0.33 -2.04
N SER A 169 -8.53 0.57 -2.63
CA SER A 169 -8.97 1.46 -3.71
C SER A 169 -7.84 1.67 -4.71
N TYR A 170 -8.14 2.35 -5.81
CA TYR A 170 -7.15 2.88 -6.75
C TYR A 170 -7.06 4.39 -6.59
N LEU A 171 -5.85 4.91 -6.80
CA LEU A 171 -5.57 6.34 -6.74
C LEU A 171 -4.61 6.67 -7.88
N GLY A 172 -5.05 7.49 -8.82
CA GLY A 172 -4.33 7.80 -10.05
C GLY A 172 -5.20 8.53 -11.06
N GLY A 173 -4.57 9.01 -12.13
CA GLY A 173 -5.21 9.65 -13.28
C GLY A 173 -5.01 8.84 -14.56
N SER A 174 -4.91 9.54 -15.68
CA SER A 174 -4.77 8.97 -17.04
C SER A 174 -3.32 8.65 -17.45
N GLY A 175 -2.34 9.14 -16.69
CA GLY A 175 -0.91 8.91 -16.87
C GLY A 175 -0.40 7.70 -16.10
N GLY A 176 0.91 7.67 -15.85
CA GLY A 176 1.54 6.65 -15.02
C GLY A 176 1.74 7.14 -13.59
N GLU A 177 1.46 6.30 -12.61
CA GLU A 177 1.80 6.49 -11.20
C GLU A 177 2.93 5.53 -10.80
N GLY A 178 3.65 5.85 -9.73
CA GLY A 178 4.71 4.98 -9.25
C GLY A 178 6.00 5.09 -10.06
N LEU A 179 6.31 6.30 -10.57
CA LEU A 179 7.56 6.55 -11.27
C LEU A 179 8.74 6.10 -10.39
N GLY A 180 9.66 5.33 -10.97
CA GLY A 180 10.85 4.84 -10.26
C GLY A 180 10.62 3.65 -9.30
N SER A 181 9.40 3.13 -9.12
CA SER A 181 9.05 2.14 -8.08
C SER A 181 9.18 2.62 -6.63
N CYS A 182 9.39 3.93 -6.42
CA CYS A 182 9.50 4.53 -5.10
C CYS A 182 8.11 4.95 -4.61
N VAL A 183 7.66 4.35 -3.50
CA VAL A 183 6.42 4.73 -2.82
C VAL A 183 6.71 4.90 -1.34
N GLY A 184 6.56 6.13 -0.85
CA GLY A 184 6.63 6.43 0.57
C GLY A 184 5.24 6.33 1.21
N ILE A 185 5.17 5.72 2.39
CA ILE A 185 3.95 5.67 3.19
C ILE A 185 4.25 5.98 4.67
N ALA A 186 3.40 6.81 5.27
CA ALA A 186 3.38 7.08 6.70
C ALA A 186 1.94 7.08 7.20
N VAL A 187 1.73 6.94 8.52
CA VAL A 187 0.40 6.97 9.13
C VAL A 187 0.44 7.87 10.36
N ASP A 188 -0.51 8.81 10.47
CA ASP A 188 -0.62 9.69 11.64
C ASP A 188 -1.33 9.01 12.83
N SER A 189 -1.35 9.68 13.99
CA SER A 189 -1.99 9.15 15.20
C SER A 189 -3.51 9.00 15.09
N ASP A 190 -4.14 9.69 14.13
CA ASP A 190 -5.57 9.59 13.85
C ASP A 190 -5.88 8.45 12.87
N GLY A 191 -4.85 7.77 12.35
CA GLY A 191 -4.95 6.64 11.44
C GLY A 191 -5.05 7.03 9.97
N ASN A 192 -4.84 8.30 9.62
CA ASN A 192 -4.80 8.72 8.22
C ASN A 192 -3.50 8.25 7.57
N ALA A 193 -3.60 7.67 6.38
CA ALA A 193 -2.45 7.24 5.60
C ALA A 193 -1.96 8.36 4.68
N TYR A 194 -0.66 8.61 4.70
CA TYR A 194 0.01 9.56 3.84
C TYR A 194 0.79 8.79 2.79
N VAL A 195 0.51 9.03 1.50
CA VAL A 195 1.13 8.29 0.39
C VAL A 195 1.77 9.28 -0.56
N VAL A 196 3.06 9.04 -0.85
CA VAL A 196 3.86 9.83 -1.79
C VAL A 196 4.46 8.95 -2.87
N SER A 197 4.48 9.45 -4.10
CA SER A 197 5.19 8.87 -5.24
C SER A 197 5.23 9.89 -6.39
N GLY A 198 5.77 9.51 -7.54
CA GLY A 198 5.71 10.31 -8.78
C GLY A 198 4.49 9.97 -9.63
N THR A 199 3.99 10.94 -10.38
CA THR A 199 2.93 10.75 -11.39
C THR A 199 3.21 11.55 -12.66
N THR A 200 2.73 11.06 -13.80
CA THR A 200 2.65 11.83 -15.07
C THR A 200 1.21 12.15 -15.46
N SER A 201 0.26 11.87 -14.56
CA SER A 201 -1.15 12.15 -14.76
C SER A 201 -1.40 13.65 -14.68
N LEU A 202 -1.94 14.24 -15.75
CA LEU A 202 -2.38 15.64 -15.76
C LEU A 202 -3.69 15.84 -14.99
N ASP A 203 -4.43 14.76 -14.81
CA ASP A 203 -5.75 14.65 -14.18
C ASP A 203 -5.69 13.84 -12.87
N PHE A 204 -4.53 13.78 -12.20
CA PHE A 204 -4.42 13.17 -10.88
C PHE A 204 -5.44 13.82 -9.92
N PRO A 205 -6.13 13.04 -9.08
CA PRO A 205 -7.21 13.55 -8.23
C PRO A 205 -6.67 14.42 -7.10
N THR A 206 -6.64 15.74 -7.30
CA THR A 206 -6.28 16.74 -6.27
C THR A 206 -7.51 17.27 -5.53
N THR A 207 -7.31 17.75 -4.30
CA THR A 207 -8.39 18.41 -3.53
C THR A 207 -8.42 19.91 -3.78
N GLY A 208 -9.61 20.52 -3.65
CA GLY A 208 -9.84 21.93 -4.04
C GLY A 208 -9.10 22.98 -3.21
N ASN A 209 -8.45 22.61 -2.11
CA ASN A 209 -7.60 23.46 -1.27
C ASN A 209 -6.13 23.03 -1.27
N ALA A 210 -5.75 22.07 -2.12
CA ALA A 210 -4.39 21.57 -2.21
C ALA A 210 -3.39 22.66 -2.61
N PHE A 211 -2.15 22.55 -2.10
CA PHE A 211 -1.05 23.45 -2.42
C PHE A 211 -0.82 23.60 -3.93
N GLN A 212 -0.74 22.48 -4.64
CA GLN A 212 -0.57 22.43 -6.09
C GLN A 212 -1.65 21.54 -6.70
N GLN A 213 -2.60 22.18 -7.39
CA GLN A 213 -3.78 21.50 -7.97
C GLN A 213 -3.55 21.00 -9.40
N ALA A 214 -2.55 21.55 -10.08
CA ALA A 214 -2.23 21.24 -11.47
C ALA A 214 -0.80 20.73 -11.58
N TYR A 215 -0.63 19.75 -12.44
CA TYR A 215 0.67 19.20 -12.82
C TYR A 215 1.59 20.31 -13.35
N GLY A 216 2.78 20.42 -12.76
CA GLY A 216 3.80 21.40 -13.13
C GLY A 216 4.79 20.89 -14.18
N GLY A 217 4.96 19.57 -14.24
CA GLY A 217 6.02 18.88 -14.96
C GLY A 217 6.00 19.08 -16.47
N GLY A 218 7.18 18.95 -17.06
CA GLY A 218 7.42 19.04 -18.49
C GLY A 218 7.60 17.68 -19.17
N PRO A 219 7.72 17.63 -20.50
CA PRO A 219 8.25 16.44 -21.16
C PRO A 219 9.65 16.15 -20.62
N GLY A 220 9.89 14.92 -20.16
CA GLY A 220 11.21 14.51 -19.68
C GLY A 220 12.32 14.64 -20.73
N PRO A 221 13.59 14.48 -20.33
CA PRO A 221 14.72 14.53 -21.24
C PRO A 221 14.48 13.64 -22.47
N ASN A 222 14.66 14.21 -23.67
CA ASN A 222 14.40 13.56 -24.96
C ASN A 222 12.92 13.29 -25.32
N GLY A 223 11.97 13.98 -24.68
CA GLY A 223 10.54 13.91 -25.02
C GLY A 223 9.85 12.63 -24.54
N ARG A 224 10.43 11.94 -23.55
CA ARG A 224 9.84 10.75 -22.94
C ARG A 224 8.98 11.15 -21.75
N TYR A 225 7.69 10.85 -21.83
CA TYR A 225 6.68 11.17 -20.82
C TYR A 225 6.47 10.07 -19.77
N TYR A 226 7.27 9.00 -19.78
CA TYR A 226 7.01 7.80 -18.94
C TYR A 226 7.92 7.67 -17.72
N GLU A 227 8.86 8.59 -17.54
CA GLU A 227 9.93 8.51 -16.52
C GLU A 227 10.10 9.84 -15.75
N CYS A 228 9.32 10.87 -16.10
CA CYS A 228 9.49 12.23 -15.63
C CYS A 228 8.13 12.87 -15.33
N GLY A 229 7.90 13.20 -14.07
CA GLY A 229 6.75 14.00 -13.65
C GLY A 229 6.81 14.39 -12.19
N ASP A 230 5.78 15.12 -11.75
CA ASP A 230 5.69 15.65 -10.40
C ASP A 230 5.55 14.54 -9.35
N ALA A 231 6.08 14.81 -8.17
CA ALA A 231 5.68 14.06 -6.99
C ALA A 231 4.23 14.38 -6.64
N PHE A 232 3.58 13.51 -5.90
CA PHE A 232 2.30 13.78 -5.26
C PHE A 232 2.39 13.45 -3.76
N LEU A 233 1.49 14.06 -3.00
CA LEU A 233 1.21 13.71 -1.61
C LEU A 233 -0.29 13.60 -1.41
N ASN A 234 -0.72 12.43 -0.93
CA ASN A 234 -2.10 12.18 -0.52
C ASN A 234 -2.17 11.98 0.98
N LYS A 235 -3.23 12.48 1.61
CA LYS A 235 -3.69 12.06 2.93
C LYS A 235 -5.04 11.40 2.78
N VAL A 236 -5.13 10.12 3.13
CA VAL A 236 -6.33 9.28 3.03
C VAL A 236 -6.88 9.05 4.42
N ASP A 237 -8.20 9.15 4.58
CA ASP A 237 -8.88 8.86 5.85
C ASP A 237 -8.69 7.41 6.30
N PRO A 238 -8.88 7.07 7.60
CA PRO A 238 -8.65 5.72 8.12
C PRO A 238 -9.60 4.66 7.53
N THR A 239 -10.69 5.10 6.90
CA THR A 239 -11.66 4.24 6.20
C THR A 239 -11.28 3.99 4.74
N GLY A 240 -10.27 4.68 4.19
CA GLY A 240 -9.86 4.57 2.80
C GLY A 240 -10.89 5.10 1.79
N SER A 241 -11.87 5.86 2.27
CA SER A 241 -13.03 6.33 1.51
C SER A 241 -12.89 7.74 1.00
N THR A 242 -11.98 8.55 1.56
CA THR A 242 -11.86 9.97 1.22
C THR A 242 -10.40 10.42 1.27
N LEU A 243 -10.01 11.22 0.28
CA LEU A 243 -8.78 12.02 0.34
C LEU A 243 -9.07 13.22 1.25
N VAL A 244 -8.46 13.23 2.44
CA VAL A 244 -8.45 14.40 3.33
C VAL A 244 -7.81 15.58 2.59
N TYR A 245 -6.71 15.32 1.91
CA TYR A 245 -6.17 16.19 0.87
C TYR A 245 -5.34 15.39 -0.14
N SER A 246 -5.13 15.97 -1.32
CA SER A 246 -4.25 15.43 -2.37
C SER A 246 -3.66 16.57 -3.18
N THR A 247 -2.34 16.59 -3.34
CA THR A 247 -1.60 17.66 -4.02
C THR A 247 -0.50 17.07 -4.90
N TYR A 248 -0.18 17.76 -6.00
CA TYR A 248 1.13 17.60 -6.64
C TYR A 248 2.21 18.31 -5.81
N LEU A 249 3.46 18.01 -6.13
CA LEU A 249 4.66 18.70 -5.69
C LEU A 249 5.71 18.58 -6.79
N GLY A 250 5.92 19.66 -7.54
CA GLY A 250 6.89 19.63 -8.63
C GLY A 250 7.09 20.97 -9.31
N GLY A 251 8.15 21.03 -10.11
CA GLY A 251 8.43 22.13 -11.02
C GLY A 251 8.19 21.73 -12.47
N SER A 252 8.94 22.31 -13.41
CA SER A 252 8.83 21.99 -14.85
C SER A 252 9.68 20.79 -15.28
N GLY A 253 10.48 20.24 -14.37
CA GLY A 253 11.33 19.06 -14.57
C GLY A 253 10.68 17.78 -14.04
N CYS A 254 11.51 16.87 -13.54
CA CYS A 254 11.16 15.57 -13.00
C CYS A 254 11.37 15.54 -11.48
N GLU A 255 10.46 14.87 -10.77
CA GLU A 255 10.57 14.52 -9.35
C GLU A 255 10.40 13.00 -9.19
N SER A 256 11.49 12.24 -9.28
CA SER A 256 11.39 10.80 -9.57
C SER A 256 12.12 9.85 -8.63
N ALA A 257 13.15 10.29 -7.90
CA ALA A 257 14.00 9.37 -7.14
C ALA A 257 13.84 9.56 -5.61
N GLY A 258 13.73 8.45 -4.88
CA GLY A 258 13.95 8.47 -3.44
C GLY A 258 12.79 9.02 -2.61
N ILE A 259 11.54 8.91 -3.07
CA ILE A 259 10.43 9.65 -2.44
C ILE A 259 10.04 9.02 -1.09
N GLY A 260 10.40 9.72 -0.02
CA GLY A 260 10.07 9.36 1.36
C GLY A 260 9.07 10.33 1.98
N VAL A 261 8.29 9.85 2.96
CA VAL A 261 7.39 10.68 3.77
C VAL A 261 7.47 10.33 5.26
N ALA A 262 7.49 11.34 6.11
CA ALA A 262 7.28 11.25 7.55
C ALA A 262 6.19 12.23 7.99
N VAL A 263 5.56 11.99 9.13
CA VAL A 263 4.48 12.85 9.65
C VAL A 263 4.74 13.17 11.11
N ASP A 264 4.68 14.45 11.47
CA ASP A 264 4.85 14.88 12.86
C ASP A 264 3.55 14.73 13.68
N SER A 265 3.66 14.94 15.00
CA SER A 265 2.53 14.89 15.93
C SER A 265 1.46 15.97 15.71
N HIS A 266 1.72 16.96 14.86
CA HIS A 266 0.76 18.00 14.47
C HIS A 266 0.08 17.66 13.12
N GLY A 267 0.40 16.52 12.51
CA GLY A 267 -0.16 16.08 11.24
C GLY A 267 0.49 16.70 10.01
N SER A 268 1.61 17.42 10.16
CA SER A 268 2.37 17.95 9.04
C SER A 268 3.20 16.86 8.38
N ALA A 269 3.07 16.73 7.06
CA ALA A 269 3.87 15.80 6.26
C ALA A 269 5.22 16.42 5.87
N TYR A 270 6.27 15.62 5.99
CA TYR A 270 7.62 15.91 5.55
C TYR A 270 7.93 15.00 4.38
N VAL A 271 8.19 15.56 3.22
CA VAL A 271 8.44 14.82 1.97
C VAL A 271 9.86 15.11 1.52
N THR A 272 10.57 14.05 1.14
CA THR A 272 11.88 14.15 0.50
C THR A 272 11.83 13.45 -0.85
N GLY A 273 12.73 13.82 -1.74
CA GLY A 273 12.92 13.21 -3.05
C GLY A 273 14.05 13.92 -3.79
N SER A 274 14.24 13.60 -5.06
CA SER A 274 15.20 14.28 -5.93
C SER A 274 14.46 14.99 -7.06
N THR A 275 14.98 16.14 -7.48
CA THR A 275 14.39 16.98 -8.53
C THR A 275 15.46 17.56 -9.44
N ASP A 276 15.20 17.60 -10.75
CA ASP A 276 15.97 18.40 -11.72
C ASP A 276 15.24 19.71 -12.12
N SER A 277 14.10 19.98 -11.48
CA SER A 277 13.32 21.20 -11.71
C SER A 277 14.09 22.42 -11.22
N THR A 278 14.49 23.29 -12.15
CA THR A 278 15.08 24.61 -11.80
C THR A 278 14.11 25.55 -11.09
N ASN A 279 12.81 25.26 -11.14
CA ASN A 279 11.71 26.02 -10.55
C ASN A 279 10.90 25.20 -9.53
N PHE A 280 11.51 24.18 -8.90
CA PHE A 280 10.88 23.44 -7.82
C PHE A 280 10.34 24.41 -6.72
N PRO A 281 9.16 24.17 -6.14
CA PRO A 281 8.58 25.05 -5.14
C PRO A 281 9.47 25.13 -3.90
N THR A 282 10.08 26.29 -3.66
CA THR A 282 10.84 26.59 -2.43
C THR A 282 10.20 27.71 -1.64
N THR A 283 10.45 27.75 -0.34
CA THR A 283 9.95 28.83 0.54
C THR A 283 10.97 29.98 0.66
N SER A 284 10.47 31.18 0.89
CA SER A 284 11.34 32.34 1.18
C SER A 284 12.22 32.07 2.40
N GLY A 285 13.53 32.32 2.29
CA GLY A 285 14.49 32.06 3.36
C GLY A 285 14.87 30.59 3.55
N ALA A 286 14.50 29.71 2.61
CA ALA A 286 14.96 28.32 2.60
C ALA A 286 16.51 28.24 2.55
N PHE A 287 17.05 27.11 3.00
CA PHE A 287 18.49 26.86 3.03
C PHE A 287 19.13 26.99 1.63
N GLN A 288 18.50 26.41 0.62
CA GLN A 288 18.86 26.52 -0.78
C GLN A 288 17.58 26.77 -1.60
N THR A 289 17.49 27.96 -2.20
CA THR A 289 16.31 28.41 -2.97
C THR A 289 16.46 28.19 -4.47
N ALA A 290 17.63 27.75 -4.94
CA ALA A 290 17.93 27.56 -6.34
C ALA A 290 18.59 26.19 -6.57
N PHE A 291 18.19 25.54 -7.66
CA PHE A 291 18.77 24.29 -8.11
C PHE A 291 20.28 24.45 -8.36
N GLY A 292 21.08 23.61 -7.72
CA GLY A 292 22.54 23.60 -7.83
C GLY A 292 23.04 22.55 -8.81
N GLY A 293 22.31 21.44 -8.96
CA GLY A 293 22.73 20.26 -9.69
C GLY A 293 22.78 20.40 -11.21
N SER A 294 23.10 19.28 -11.86
CA SER A 294 23.15 19.18 -13.32
C SER A 294 21.83 18.67 -13.90
N ALA A 295 21.46 19.18 -15.08
CA ALA A 295 20.31 18.66 -15.83
C ALA A 295 20.53 17.19 -16.23
N CYS A 296 19.43 16.44 -16.25
CA CYS A 296 19.42 15.03 -16.60
C CYS A 296 19.80 14.77 -18.07
N ASP A 297 20.81 13.91 -18.31
CA ASP A 297 21.32 13.57 -19.64
C ASP A 297 20.84 12.21 -20.18
N GLY A 298 20.01 11.47 -19.42
CA GLY A 298 19.50 10.17 -19.86
C GLY A 298 18.93 9.29 -18.74
N TRP A 299 19.35 8.02 -18.73
CA TRP A 299 18.72 6.88 -18.03
C TRP A 299 19.00 6.77 -16.53
N ASN A 300 19.65 7.76 -15.91
CA ASN A 300 20.07 7.69 -14.51
C ASN A 300 19.35 8.78 -13.69
N ASP A 301 19.11 8.51 -12.40
CA ASP A 301 18.64 9.52 -11.47
C ASP A 301 19.65 10.67 -11.36
N CYS A 302 19.15 11.90 -11.40
CA CYS A 302 19.94 13.13 -11.46
C CYS A 302 19.15 14.29 -10.86
N GLY A 303 19.89 15.32 -10.44
CA GLY A 303 19.33 16.49 -9.78
C GLY A 303 19.75 16.61 -8.32
N ASP A 304 19.09 17.52 -7.62
CA ASP A 304 19.32 17.81 -6.21
C ASP A 304 18.22 17.15 -5.38
N ALA A 305 18.57 16.76 -4.16
CA ALA A 305 17.57 16.37 -3.19
C ALA A 305 16.69 17.58 -2.85
N PHE A 306 15.45 17.35 -2.44
CA PHE A 306 14.60 18.36 -1.83
C PHE A 306 14.07 17.89 -0.48
N VAL A 307 13.79 18.83 0.41
CA VAL A 307 13.10 18.57 1.67
C VAL A 307 11.97 19.57 1.83
N THR A 308 10.75 19.05 1.90
CA THR A 308 9.51 19.83 1.93
C THR A 308 8.68 19.48 3.16
N LYS A 309 8.20 20.47 3.90
CA LYS A 309 7.19 20.31 4.95
C LYS A 309 5.88 20.95 4.52
N PHE A 310 4.79 20.18 4.48
CA PHE A 310 3.44 20.68 4.24
C PHE A 310 2.76 21.14 5.53
N SER A 311 1.83 22.08 5.41
CA SER A 311 0.84 22.34 6.46
C SER A 311 -0.02 21.09 6.71
N PRO A 312 -0.58 20.89 7.92
CA PRO A 312 -1.36 19.69 8.23
C PRO A 312 -2.59 19.45 7.35
N ASP A 313 -3.08 20.50 6.68
CA ASP A 313 -4.21 20.46 5.75
C ASP A 313 -3.79 20.35 4.26
N GLY A 314 -2.48 20.26 3.99
CA GLY A 314 -1.92 20.12 2.64
C GLY A 314 -2.05 21.37 1.75
N SER A 315 -2.46 22.51 2.30
CA SER A 315 -2.74 23.73 1.53
C SER A 315 -1.52 24.63 1.28
N ALA A 316 -0.46 24.47 2.05
CA ALA A 316 0.74 25.31 1.97
C ALA A 316 2.02 24.54 2.30
N LEU A 317 3.16 25.08 1.89
CA LEU A 317 4.47 24.66 2.35
C LEU A 317 4.86 25.48 3.58
N VAL A 318 5.12 24.80 4.70
CA VAL A 318 5.70 25.40 5.91
C VAL A 318 7.16 25.77 5.63
N TYR A 319 7.89 24.86 4.99
CA TYR A 319 9.18 25.13 4.36
C TYR A 319 9.41 24.19 3.18
N SER A 320 10.26 24.60 2.25
CA SER A 320 10.75 23.74 1.17
C SER A 320 12.08 24.25 0.66
N THR A 321 13.04 23.35 0.47
CA THR A 321 14.42 23.66 0.07
C THR A 321 14.96 22.59 -0.87
N TYR A 322 15.87 22.98 -1.76
CA TYR A 322 16.81 22.03 -2.35
C TYR A 322 17.87 21.65 -1.30
N LEU A 323 18.59 20.56 -1.57
CA LEU A 323 19.72 20.08 -0.80
C LEU A 323 20.71 19.39 -1.76
N GLY A 324 21.66 20.15 -2.27
CA GLY A 324 22.65 19.63 -3.21
C GLY A 324 23.77 20.61 -3.54
N GLY A 325 24.69 20.15 -4.38
CA GLY A 325 25.81 20.89 -4.96
C GLY A 325 25.72 20.92 -6.48
N ALA A 326 26.86 20.91 -7.18
CA ALA A 326 26.92 20.99 -8.63
C ALA A 326 26.79 19.64 -9.36
N GLY A 327 26.83 18.53 -8.60
CA GLY A 327 26.67 17.17 -9.09
C GLY A 327 25.24 16.66 -8.87
N ASN A 328 25.09 15.32 -8.80
CA ASN A 328 23.82 14.69 -8.45
C ASN A 328 23.79 14.38 -6.95
N ASP A 329 22.68 14.69 -6.31
CA ASP A 329 22.44 14.52 -4.88
C ASP A 329 21.09 13.85 -4.70
N LEU A 330 21.11 12.57 -4.33
CA LEU A 330 19.93 11.71 -4.28
C LEU A 330 19.65 11.27 -2.84
N VAL A 331 18.39 10.96 -2.55
CA VAL A 331 17.95 10.46 -1.23
C VAL A 331 17.54 8.99 -1.28
N ASP A 332 17.80 8.25 -0.19
CA ASP A 332 17.57 6.80 -0.09
C ASP A 332 16.14 6.46 0.40
N ASP A 333 15.10 6.95 -0.29
CA ASP A 333 13.65 6.71 0.00
C ASP A 333 13.19 7.02 1.45
N THR A 334 14.01 7.68 2.27
CA THR A 334 13.76 7.81 3.71
C THR A 334 13.92 9.25 4.21
N ILE A 335 12.95 9.65 5.02
CA ILE A 335 12.97 10.83 5.86
C ILE A 335 12.36 10.42 7.20
N GLU A 336 12.95 10.88 8.30
CA GLU A 336 12.44 10.66 9.66
C GLU A 336 12.27 11.99 10.37
N VAL A 337 11.28 12.08 11.26
CA VAL A 337 11.01 13.29 12.06
C VAL A 337 10.99 12.95 13.53
N ASP A 338 11.73 13.71 14.34
CA ASP A 338 11.71 13.55 15.79
C ASP A 338 10.50 14.26 16.44
N LEU A 339 10.34 14.08 17.76
CA LEU A 339 9.25 14.70 18.52
C LEU A 339 9.35 16.24 18.61
N ALA A 340 10.51 16.82 18.30
CA ALA A 340 10.70 18.26 18.23
C ALA A 340 10.41 18.81 16.81
N GLY A 341 10.12 17.95 15.83
CA GLY A 341 9.85 18.32 14.45
C GLY A 341 11.10 18.50 13.59
N ASN A 342 12.26 18.00 14.03
CA ASN A 342 13.49 18.01 13.23
C ASN A 342 13.46 16.86 12.21
N ALA A 343 13.69 17.20 10.94
CA ALA A 343 13.77 16.22 9.86
C ALA A 343 15.20 15.71 9.67
N TYR A 344 15.33 14.40 9.46
CA TYR A 344 16.56 13.70 9.16
C TYR A 344 16.41 13.01 7.81
N VAL A 345 17.33 13.27 6.89
CA VAL A 345 17.31 12.75 5.52
C VAL A 345 18.66 12.08 5.25
N ALA A 346 18.64 10.95 4.56
CA ALA A 346 19.83 10.19 4.16
C ALA A 346 19.86 10.01 2.64
N GLY A 347 21.07 9.90 2.08
CA GLY A 347 21.27 9.83 0.65
C GLY A 347 22.73 9.81 0.22
N ASN A 348 22.97 9.92 -1.08
CA ASN A 348 24.28 9.96 -1.70
C ASN A 348 24.52 11.29 -2.44
N THR A 349 25.78 11.71 -2.49
CA THR A 349 26.20 12.92 -3.18
C THR A 349 27.39 12.62 -4.08
N ASP A 350 27.29 13.02 -5.34
CA ASP A 350 28.42 13.12 -6.30
C ASP A 350 28.98 14.55 -6.35
N SER A 351 28.42 15.46 -5.56
CA SER A 351 28.79 16.87 -5.51
C SER A 351 30.09 17.10 -4.73
N THR A 352 31.08 17.69 -5.41
CA THR A 352 32.33 18.14 -4.74
C THR A 352 32.16 19.35 -3.83
N ASN A 353 31.01 20.02 -3.94
CA ASN A 353 30.63 21.23 -3.21
C ASN A 353 29.33 21.03 -2.42
N PHE A 354 29.04 19.80 -1.98
CA PHE A 354 27.87 19.51 -1.17
C PHE A 354 27.85 20.37 0.11
N PRO A 355 26.71 20.97 0.48
CA PRO A 355 26.60 21.81 1.68
C PRO A 355 26.95 21.03 2.95
N THR A 356 27.94 21.52 3.69
CA THR A 356 28.36 20.96 4.99
C THR A 356 28.41 22.05 6.06
N THR A 357 28.18 21.67 7.32
CA THR A 357 28.47 22.54 8.46
C THR A 357 29.96 22.46 8.82
N ALA A 358 30.58 23.60 9.10
CA ALA A 358 32.00 23.70 9.46
C ALA A 358 32.33 23.17 10.87
#